data_AF-A0A497EKM5-F1
#
_entry.id   AF-A0A497EKM5-F1
#
_cell.length_a   1.000
_cell.length_b   1.000
_cell.length_c   1.000
_cell.angle_alpha   90.00
_cell.angle_beta   90.00
_cell.angle_gamma   90.00
#
_symmetry.space_group_name_H-M   'P 1'
#
loop_
_entity.id
_entity.type
_entity.pdbx_description
1 polymer ?
#
loop_
_entity_poly.entity_id
_entity_poly.type
_entity_poly.pdbx_seq_one_letter_code
_entity_poly.pdbx_strand_id
1 'polypeptide(L)'
;MKALDYFQRKYPFPGRFWFAVRYIRSIGRLDTVLETMHLLRRGERPPATRVRHLELLSNAGLITYYGKLSSLGEEILRYFEERERQVRTLLSHLRTVEEARSDLIRRGIPFQEKRTKSGVSFDFVRSEVEYIARRLFGESCYTKDAYIRIPQLSFVSIRKIDVSIPGPVNPKVVMEIKEYWGEKRGGSKMSNAIYETYAVARELKDLEKEGIKIWHFVVFDGKKQWETRVSDLGRFVDLLNAGLIDGLFAGREIWTEFKETLEELSKTAT
;
A
#
# COMPACT_ATOMS: atom_id res chain seq x y z
N MET A 1 -8.06 8.44 11.20
CA MET A 1 -7.44 8.51 9.84
C MET A 1 -6.09 9.25 9.87
N LYS A 2 -4.94 8.56 9.84
CA LYS A 2 -3.63 9.24 9.83
C LYS A 2 -3.41 10.00 8.52
N ALA A 3 -3.10 11.29 8.67
CA ALA A 3 -2.89 12.25 7.59
C ALA A 3 -1.75 11.81 6.64
N LEU A 4 -2.17 11.36 5.46
CA LEU A 4 -1.34 11.16 4.26
C LEU A 4 -1.70 12.21 3.21
N ASP A 5 -1.89 13.41 3.71
CA ASP A 5 -2.83 14.34 3.12
C ASP A 5 -2.20 15.20 2.02
N TYR A 6 -0.91 15.48 2.12
CA TYR A 6 -0.24 16.43 1.24
C TYR A 6 -0.23 15.96 -0.22
N PHE A 7 0.35 14.79 -0.51
CA PHE A 7 0.49 14.34 -1.90
C PHE A 7 -0.85 13.93 -2.52
N GLN A 8 -1.74 13.32 -1.73
CA GLN A 8 -3.08 12.96 -2.18
C GLN A 8 -3.92 14.20 -2.54
N ARG A 9 -3.93 15.24 -1.69
CA ARG A 9 -4.67 16.48 -1.97
C ARG A 9 -4.04 17.30 -3.08
N LYS A 10 -2.71 17.41 -3.10
CA LYS A 10 -2.00 18.26 -4.07
C LYS A 10 -1.94 17.62 -5.46
N TYR A 11 -1.84 16.29 -5.53
CA TYR A 11 -1.65 15.56 -6.79
C TYR A 11 -2.68 14.43 -6.91
N PRO A 12 -3.91 14.72 -7.36
CA PRO A 12 -4.88 13.67 -7.62
C PRO A 12 -4.40 12.70 -8.71
N PHE A 13 -4.81 11.45 -8.62
CA PHE A 13 -4.47 10.42 -9.60
C PHE A 13 -5.57 10.26 -10.68
N PRO A 14 -5.20 10.10 -11.97
CA PRO A 14 -3.86 10.18 -12.54
C PRO A 14 -3.44 11.64 -12.78
N GLY A 15 -2.14 11.93 -12.69
CA GLY A 15 -1.63 13.28 -12.93
C GLY A 15 -0.17 13.29 -13.38
N ARG A 16 0.30 14.45 -13.87
CA ARG A 16 1.68 14.65 -14.35
C ARG A 16 2.71 14.26 -13.29
N PHE A 17 2.44 14.56 -12.02
CA PHE A 17 3.27 14.16 -10.90
C PHE A 17 3.44 12.64 -10.82
N TRP A 18 2.35 11.87 -10.81
CA TRP A 18 2.39 10.40 -10.77
C TRP A 18 2.98 9.78 -12.03
N PHE A 19 2.83 10.43 -13.18
CA PHE A 19 3.56 10.05 -14.38
C PHE A 19 5.07 10.19 -14.19
N ALA A 20 5.55 11.31 -13.65
CA ALA A 20 6.96 11.53 -13.36
C ALA A 20 7.51 10.52 -12.33
N VAL A 21 6.76 10.22 -11.26
CA VAL A 21 7.12 9.17 -10.29
C VAL A 21 7.34 7.82 -10.99
N ARG A 22 6.39 7.40 -11.83
CA ARG A 22 6.51 6.13 -12.59
C ARG A 22 7.67 6.16 -13.59
N TYR A 23 7.82 7.28 -14.30
CA TYR A 23 8.87 7.46 -15.29
C TYR A 23 10.25 7.32 -14.65
N ILE A 24 10.52 8.03 -13.55
CA ILE A 24 11.80 7.95 -12.85
C ILE A 24 12.09 6.52 -12.39
N ARG A 25 11.08 5.81 -11.88
CA ARG A 25 11.24 4.40 -11.49
C ARG A 25 11.57 3.49 -12.67
N SER A 26 11.16 3.85 -13.88
CA SER A 26 11.41 3.10 -15.11
C SER A 26 12.80 3.33 -15.71
N ILE A 27 13.48 4.43 -15.34
CA ILE A 27 14.81 4.80 -15.88
C ILE A 27 15.89 3.74 -15.55
N GLY A 28 15.62 2.84 -14.60
CA GLY A 28 16.60 1.88 -14.10
C GLY A 28 17.59 2.57 -13.16
N ARG A 29 18.01 1.88 -12.09
CA ARG A 29 18.88 2.45 -11.03
C ARG A 29 18.30 3.72 -10.38
N LEU A 30 17.08 3.59 -9.83
CA LEU A 30 16.38 4.67 -9.11
C LEU A 30 17.30 5.44 -8.16
N ASP A 31 18.08 4.73 -7.35
CA ASP A 31 19.00 5.34 -6.37
C ASP A 31 20.00 6.29 -7.05
N THR A 32 20.55 5.91 -8.19
CA THR A 32 21.48 6.77 -8.95
C THR A 32 20.77 8.00 -9.53
N VAL A 33 19.51 7.87 -9.95
CA VAL A 33 18.72 9.02 -10.43
C VAL A 33 18.44 9.98 -9.29
N LEU A 34 18.00 9.48 -8.13
CA LEU A 34 17.74 10.30 -6.95
C LEU A 34 19.02 10.98 -6.44
N GLU A 35 20.14 10.26 -6.42
CA GLU A 35 21.44 10.83 -6.07
C GLU A 35 21.86 11.93 -7.06
N THR A 36 21.57 11.76 -8.35
CA THR A 36 21.76 12.84 -9.35
C THR A 36 20.91 14.06 -8.99
N MET A 37 19.64 13.86 -8.64
CA MET A 37 18.76 14.97 -8.25
C MET A 37 19.25 15.67 -6.97
N HIS A 38 19.78 14.94 -5.98
CA HIS A 38 20.40 15.53 -4.78
C HIS A 38 21.63 16.39 -5.10
N LEU A 39 22.49 15.94 -6.02
CA LEU A 39 23.64 16.75 -6.49
C LEU A 39 23.15 18.07 -7.08
N LEU A 40 22.13 18.01 -7.97
CA LEU A 40 21.54 19.20 -8.58
C LEU A 40 20.89 20.12 -7.55
N ARG A 41 20.21 19.58 -6.53
CA ARG A 41 19.62 20.36 -5.42
C ARG A 41 20.69 21.15 -4.66
N ARG A 42 21.89 20.58 -4.49
CA ARG A 42 23.03 21.23 -3.83
C ARG A 42 23.80 22.20 -4.73
N GLY A 43 23.41 22.36 -5.99
CA GLY A 43 24.15 23.14 -6.98
C GLY A 43 25.46 22.48 -7.43
N GLU A 44 25.63 21.18 -7.14
CA GLU A 44 26.81 20.41 -7.53
C GLU A 44 26.64 19.86 -8.94
N ARG A 45 27.75 19.79 -9.69
CA ARG A 45 27.75 19.23 -11.04
C ARG A 45 27.80 17.70 -10.97
N PRO A 46 26.85 16.97 -11.58
CA PRO A 46 26.92 15.52 -11.60
C PRO A 46 28.11 15.01 -12.43
N PRO A 47 28.71 13.88 -12.04
CA PRO A 47 29.82 13.29 -12.78
C PRO A 47 29.42 12.94 -14.22
N ALA A 48 30.39 12.91 -15.13
CA ALA A 48 30.16 12.64 -16.56
C ALA A 48 29.42 11.31 -16.81
N THR A 49 29.62 10.32 -15.93
CA THR A 49 28.93 9.02 -15.97
C THR A 49 27.40 9.12 -15.78
N ARG A 50 26.88 10.26 -15.32
CA ARG A 50 25.45 10.51 -15.07
C ARG A 50 24.78 11.42 -16.11
N VAL A 51 25.48 11.80 -17.18
CA VAL A 51 24.95 12.69 -18.23
C VAL A 51 23.64 12.16 -18.83
N ARG A 52 23.53 10.84 -19.03
CA ARG A 52 22.29 10.21 -19.53
C ARG A 52 21.09 10.47 -18.62
N HIS A 53 21.29 10.53 -17.29
CA HIS A 53 20.19 10.85 -16.37
C HIS A 53 19.75 12.30 -16.51
N LEU A 54 20.67 13.24 -16.79
CA LEU A 54 20.32 14.64 -17.01
C LEU A 54 19.37 14.81 -18.19
N GLU A 55 19.65 14.13 -19.30
CA GLU A 55 18.78 14.14 -20.48
C GLU A 55 17.38 13.60 -20.14
N LEU A 56 17.30 12.46 -19.45
CA LEU A 56 16.03 11.85 -19.07
C LEU A 56 15.24 12.72 -18.08
N LEU A 57 15.91 13.34 -17.11
CA LEU A 57 15.31 14.28 -16.15
C LEU A 57 14.82 15.55 -16.87
N SER A 58 15.57 16.05 -17.84
CA SER A 58 15.19 17.20 -18.66
C SER A 58 13.93 16.91 -19.48
N ASN A 59 13.88 15.76 -20.16
CA ASN A 59 12.73 15.32 -20.95
C ASN A 59 11.47 15.14 -20.11
N ALA A 60 11.61 14.77 -18.83
CA ALA A 60 10.50 14.71 -17.89
C ALA A 60 10.10 16.07 -17.29
N GLY A 61 10.82 17.15 -17.62
CA GLY A 61 10.64 18.49 -17.06
C GLY A 61 11.01 18.61 -15.59
N LEU A 62 11.92 17.76 -15.10
CA LEU A 62 12.37 17.70 -13.71
C LEU A 62 13.58 18.59 -13.45
N ILE A 63 14.27 19.00 -14.50
CA ILE A 63 15.34 19.99 -14.46
C ILE A 63 15.06 21.08 -15.50
N THR A 64 15.58 22.27 -15.22
CA THR A 64 15.55 23.44 -16.10
C THR A 64 16.64 23.33 -17.17
N TYR A 65 16.56 24.20 -18.19
CA TYR A 65 17.60 24.32 -19.21
C TYR A 65 19.01 24.55 -18.64
N TYR A 66 19.11 25.24 -17.49
CA TYR A 66 20.38 25.51 -16.80
C TYR A 66 20.86 24.36 -15.90
N GLY A 67 20.20 23.19 -15.97
CA GLY A 67 20.56 22.02 -15.18
C GLY A 67 20.15 22.08 -13.70
N LYS A 68 19.39 23.09 -13.27
CA LYS A 68 18.83 23.16 -11.90
C LYS A 68 17.54 22.34 -11.80
N LEU A 69 17.20 21.80 -10.62
CA LEU A 69 15.89 21.17 -10.40
C LEU A 69 14.76 22.16 -10.71
N SER A 70 13.71 21.67 -11.38
CA SER A 70 12.47 22.42 -11.55
C SER A 70 11.61 22.31 -10.28
N SER A 71 10.55 23.10 -10.17
CA SER A 71 9.58 22.95 -9.06
C SER A 71 9.01 21.53 -8.99
N LEU A 72 8.74 20.90 -10.14
CA LEU A 72 8.31 19.50 -10.18
C LEU A 72 9.45 18.55 -9.74
N GLY A 73 10.69 18.83 -10.13
CA GLY A 73 11.87 18.08 -9.70
C GLY A 73 12.04 18.08 -8.18
N GLU A 74 11.92 19.24 -7.54
CA GLU A 74 11.99 19.38 -6.07
C GLU A 74 10.87 18.59 -5.37
N GLU A 75 9.65 18.68 -5.88
CA GLU A 75 8.49 17.97 -5.31
C GLU A 75 8.63 16.45 -5.46
N ILE A 76 9.16 15.98 -6.58
CA ILE A 76 9.44 14.55 -6.79
C ILE A 76 10.57 14.06 -5.88
N LEU A 77 11.62 14.84 -5.68
CA LEU A 77 12.70 14.48 -4.76
C LEU A 77 12.17 14.37 -3.33
N ARG A 78 11.41 15.37 -2.88
CA ARG A 78 10.73 15.36 -1.57
C ARG A 78 9.82 14.15 -1.41
N TYR A 79 9.10 13.77 -2.47
CA TYR A 79 8.25 12.59 -2.45
C TYR A 79 9.04 11.30 -2.22
N PHE A 80 10.17 11.11 -2.91
CA PHE A 80 10.96 9.90 -2.71
C PHE A 80 11.63 9.84 -1.34
N GLU A 81 12.05 10.98 -0.79
CA GLU A 81 12.51 11.08 0.61
C GLU A 81 11.40 10.68 1.59
N GLU A 82 10.19 11.20 1.40
CA GLU A 82 9.03 10.84 2.23
C GLU A 82 8.65 9.37 2.12
N ARG A 83 8.58 8.88 0.88
CA ARG A 83 8.27 7.51 0.55
C ARG A 83 9.25 6.55 1.22
N GLU A 84 10.54 6.88 1.23
CA GLU A 84 11.55 6.07 1.91
C GLU A 84 11.31 6.02 3.42
N ARG A 85 10.99 7.16 4.04
CA ARG A 85 10.63 7.23 5.46
C ARG A 85 9.42 6.37 5.78
N GLN A 86 8.35 6.46 4.99
CA GLN A 86 7.14 5.66 5.14
C GLN A 86 7.44 4.15 5.01
N VAL A 87 8.25 3.76 4.03
CA VAL A 87 8.69 2.37 3.86
C VAL A 87 9.47 1.87 5.09
N ARG A 88 10.41 2.67 5.62
CA ARG A 88 11.17 2.32 6.83
C ARG A 88 10.28 2.17 8.05
N THR A 89 9.29 3.05 8.23
CA THR A 89 8.29 2.94 9.29
C THR A 89 7.47 1.66 9.15
N LEU A 90 6.95 1.37 7.96
CA LEU A 90 6.18 0.14 7.74
C LEU A 90 7.01 -1.12 8.03
N LEU A 91 8.27 -1.16 7.59
CA LEU A 91 9.19 -2.28 7.88
C LEU A 91 9.42 -2.48 9.38
N SER A 92 9.51 -1.41 10.18
CA SER A 92 9.73 -1.51 11.63
C SER A 92 8.53 -2.11 12.36
N HIS A 93 7.32 -2.01 11.79
CA HIS A 93 6.11 -2.59 12.36
C HIS A 93 5.89 -4.05 12.01
N LEU A 94 6.55 -4.60 10.98
CA LEU A 94 6.42 -5.99 10.57
C LEU A 94 6.96 -6.96 11.63
N ARG A 95 6.32 -8.12 11.73
CA ARG A 95 6.63 -9.16 12.72
C ARG A 95 7.30 -10.36 12.08
N THR A 96 8.13 -11.05 12.86
CA THR A 96 8.54 -12.43 12.54
C THR A 96 7.39 -13.41 12.79
N VAL A 97 7.55 -14.66 12.37
CA VAL A 97 6.57 -15.73 12.64
C VAL A 97 6.38 -15.92 14.14
N GLU A 98 7.47 -15.90 14.90
CA GLU A 98 7.50 -16.09 16.35
C GLU A 98 6.81 -14.93 17.08
N GLU A 99 7.08 -13.69 16.65
CA GLU A 99 6.44 -12.49 17.20
C GLU A 99 4.93 -12.50 16.95
N ALA A 100 4.50 -12.73 15.71
CA ALA A 100 3.07 -12.79 15.37
C ALA A 100 2.37 -13.94 16.10
N ARG A 101 2.95 -15.14 16.13
CA ARG A 101 2.41 -16.29 16.87
C ARG A 101 2.24 -15.97 18.36
N SER A 102 3.28 -15.39 18.97
CA SER A 102 3.25 -15.04 20.41
C SER A 102 2.19 -13.99 20.71
N ASP A 103 2.00 -13.02 19.82
CA ASP A 103 0.95 -12.00 19.95
C ASP A 103 -0.45 -12.60 19.92
N LEU A 104 -0.74 -13.50 18.97
CA LEU A 104 -2.07 -14.14 18.89
C LEU A 104 -2.34 -15.04 20.10
N ILE A 105 -1.34 -15.83 20.54
CA ILE A 105 -1.45 -16.67 21.75
C ILE A 105 -1.75 -15.80 22.97
N ARG A 106 -0.97 -14.72 23.17
CA ARG A 106 -1.17 -13.79 24.29
C ARG A 106 -2.56 -13.16 24.30
N ARG A 107 -3.15 -12.93 23.13
CA ARG A 107 -4.48 -12.34 22.96
C ARG A 107 -5.62 -13.37 22.99
N GLY A 108 -5.30 -14.67 23.05
CA GLY A 108 -6.31 -15.74 22.99
C GLY A 108 -7.03 -15.80 21.64
N ILE A 109 -6.36 -15.42 20.55
CA ILE A 109 -6.94 -15.40 19.21
C ILE A 109 -6.54 -16.68 18.49
N PRO A 110 -7.52 -17.52 18.08
CA PRO A 110 -7.22 -18.73 17.34
C PRO A 110 -6.67 -18.39 15.94
N PHE A 111 -5.73 -19.20 15.46
CA PHE A 111 -5.19 -19.12 14.11
C PHE A 111 -5.00 -20.52 13.54
N GLN A 112 -4.89 -20.62 12.22
CA GLN A 112 -4.67 -21.84 11.47
C GLN A 112 -3.22 -21.97 11.02
N GLU A 113 -2.69 -23.18 11.18
CA GLU A 113 -1.46 -23.62 10.55
C GLU A 113 -1.79 -24.56 9.39
N LYS A 114 -1.34 -24.23 8.18
CA LYS A 114 -1.55 -25.05 6.98
C LYS A 114 -0.23 -25.52 6.41
N ARG A 115 -0.04 -26.83 6.34
CA ARG A 115 1.08 -27.42 5.59
C ARG A 115 0.80 -27.33 4.10
N THR A 116 1.74 -26.75 3.37
CA THR A 116 1.70 -26.61 1.91
C THR A 116 2.91 -27.34 1.31
N LYS A 117 2.90 -27.56 -0.01
CA LYS A 117 4.06 -28.10 -0.74
C LYS A 117 5.33 -27.26 -0.56
N SER A 118 5.17 -25.97 -0.25
CA SER A 118 6.24 -25.00 -0.07
C SER A 118 6.67 -24.78 1.39
N GLY A 119 6.10 -25.52 2.35
CA GLY A 119 6.33 -25.35 3.78
C GLY A 119 5.06 -25.01 4.55
N VAL A 120 5.20 -24.41 5.71
CA VAL A 120 4.08 -24.05 6.59
C VAL A 120 3.58 -22.64 6.26
N SER A 121 2.26 -22.46 6.22
CA SER A 121 1.59 -21.17 6.09
C SER A 121 0.74 -20.91 7.31
N PHE A 122 0.71 -19.66 7.74
CA PHE A 122 -0.15 -19.15 8.82
C PHE A 122 -1.16 -18.14 8.27
N ASP A 123 -2.25 -17.93 9.00
CA ASP A 123 -3.26 -16.90 8.75
C ASP A 123 -3.36 -15.90 9.92
N PHE A 124 -2.21 -15.52 10.48
CA PHE A 124 -2.13 -14.63 11.64
C PHE A 124 -2.84 -13.29 11.38
N VAL A 125 -2.52 -12.63 10.27
CA VAL A 125 -3.10 -11.31 9.95
C VAL A 125 -4.60 -11.45 9.74
N ARG A 126 -5.01 -12.47 8.98
CA ARG A 126 -6.44 -12.77 8.80
C ARG A 126 -7.15 -12.95 10.13
N SER A 127 -6.61 -13.76 11.02
CA SER A 127 -7.23 -14.07 12.31
C SER A 127 -7.39 -12.82 13.18
N GLU A 128 -6.39 -11.94 13.21
CA GLU A 128 -6.47 -10.66 13.94
C GLU A 128 -7.49 -9.70 13.32
N VAL A 129 -7.48 -9.55 11.99
CA VAL A 129 -8.44 -8.70 11.26
C VAL A 129 -9.87 -9.19 11.47
N GLU A 130 -10.11 -10.49 11.34
CA GLU A 130 -11.42 -11.12 11.59
C GLU A 130 -11.88 -10.89 13.03
N TYR A 131 -10.97 -11.07 14.00
CA TYR A 131 -11.30 -10.87 15.41
C TYR A 131 -11.73 -9.43 15.70
N ILE A 132 -10.97 -8.44 15.19
CA ILE A 132 -11.30 -7.03 15.37
C ILE A 132 -12.62 -6.70 14.66
N ALA A 133 -12.77 -7.09 13.40
CA ALA A 133 -13.96 -6.81 12.62
C ALA A 133 -15.22 -7.39 13.27
N ARG A 134 -15.19 -8.66 13.72
CA ARG A 134 -16.35 -9.30 14.38
C ARG A 134 -16.75 -8.59 15.67
N ARG A 135 -15.77 -8.11 16.45
CA ARG A 135 -16.07 -7.37 17.68
C ARG A 135 -16.71 -6.00 17.43
N LEU A 136 -16.35 -5.35 16.33
CA LEU A 136 -16.84 -4.01 16.01
C LEU A 136 -18.15 -4.03 15.21
N PHE A 137 -18.36 -5.05 14.37
CA PHE A 137 -19.44 -5.07 13.39
C PHE A 137 -20.33 -6.34 13.45
N GLY A 138 -20.03 -7.30 14.32
CA GLY A 138 -20.79 -8.55 14.45
C GLY A 138 -20.34 -9.67 13.48
N GLU A 139 -20.98 -10.84 13.54
CA GLU A 139 -20.52 -12.03 12.82
C GLU A 139 -20.69 -11.97 11.29
N SER A 140 -21.57 -11.10 10.77
CA SER A 140 -21.81 -10.96 9.33
C SER A 140 -20.70 -10.21 8.58
N CYS A 141 -19.73 -9.62 9.29
CA CYS A 141 -18.77 -8.63 8.77
C CYS A 141 -17.64 -9.17 7.87
N TYR A 142 -17.69 -10.45 7.46
CA TYR A 142 -16.61 -11.08 6.73
C TYR A 142 -17.14 -11.99 5.64
N THR A 143 -16.78 -11.70 4.40
CA THR A 143 -16.89 -12.67 3.31
C THR A 143 -15.68 -12.57 2.40
N LYS A 144 -15.28 -13.73 1.86
CA LYS A 144 -14.31 -13.81 0.78
C LYS A 144 -15.05 -13.98 -0.54
N ASP A 145 -15.48 -12.86 -1.10
CA ASP A 145 -16.30 -12.82 -2.30
C ASP A 145 -15.71 -11.88 -3.36
N ALA A 146 -16.02 -12.13 -4.62
CA ALA A 146 -15.81 -11.18 -5.70
C ALA A 146 -17.05 -10.32 -5.93
N TYR A 147 -18.21 -10.74 -5.45
CA TYR A 147 -19.46 -10.02 -5.65
C TYR A 147 -19.63 -8.88 -4.65
N ILE A 148 -19.87 -7.67 -5.16
CA ILE A 148 -20.25 -6.50 -4.38
C ILE A 148 -21.60 -5.99 -4.90
N ARG A 149 -22.56 -5.84 -3.98
CA ARG A 149 -23.88 -5.29 -4.26
C ARG A 149 -24.07 -4.02 -3.47
N ILE A 150 -24.38 -2.93 -4.13
CA ILE A 150 -24.79 -1.66 -3.53
C ILE A 150 -26.18 -1.30 -4.07
N PRO A 151 -26.91 -0.34 -3.47
CA PRO A 151 -28.20 0.07 -4.02
C PRO A 151 -28.07 0.41 -5.50
N GLN A 152 -28.97 -0.15 -6.32
CA GLN A 152 -29.03 0.04 -7.78
C GLN A 152 -27.81 -0.42 -8.62
N LEU A 153 -26.76 -0.98 -8.01
CA LEU A 153 -25.60 -1.52 -8.73
C LEU A 153 -25.10 -2.82 -8.12
N SER A 154 -24.87 -3.81 -8.97
CA SER A 154 -24.18 -5.04 -8.62
C SER A 154 -23.00 -5.21 -9.56
N PHE A 155 -21.83 -5.52 -9.03
CA PHE A 155 -20.67 -5.84 -9.85
C PHE A 155 -19.86 -6.99 -9.26
N VAL A 156 -19.08 -7.60 -10.14
CA VAL A 156 -18.09 -8.62 -9.77
C VAL A 156 -16.73 -7.95 -9.88
N SER A 157 -16.07 -7.77 -8.74
CA SER A 157 -14.68 -7.32 -8.70
C SER A 157 -13.81 -8.31 -9.49
N ILE A 158 -12.80 -7.80 -10.19
CA ILE A 158 -11.79 -8.57 -10.93
C ILE A 158 -11.16 -9.72 -10.13
N ARG A 159 -11.22 -9.67 -8.80
CA ARG A 159 -10.77 -10.74 -7.91
C ARG A 159 -11.64 -10.86 -6.66
N LYS A 160 -11.49 -11.98 -5.97
CA LYS A 160 -12.05 -12.16 -4.63
C LYS A 160 -11.38 -11.19 -3.66
N ILE A 161 -12.18 -10.36 -3.01
CA ILE A 161 -11.80 -9.50 -1.90
C ILE A 161 -11.63 -10.40 -0.66
N ASP A 162 -10.61 -10.12 0.15
CA ASP A 162 -10.33 -10.95 1.33
C ASP A 162 -11.32 -10.67 2.46
N VAL A 163 -11.69 -9.39 2.66
CA VAL A 163 -12.68 -8.97 3.65
C VAL A 163 -13.57 -7.85 3.11
N SER A 164 -14.87 -7.91 3.37
CA SER A 164 -15.80 -6.79 3.16
C SER A 164 -16.66 -6.58 4.40
N ILE A 165 -16.71 -5.35 4.91
CA ILE A 165 -17.43 -4.98 6.13
C ILE A 165 -18.59 -4.02 5.76
N PRO A 166 -19.84 -4.25 6.23
CA PRO A 166 -20.29 -5.35 7.08
C PRO A 166 -20.62 -6.63 6.29
N GLY A 167 -20.32 -6.69 4.99
CA GLY A 167 -20.57 -7.84 4.13
C GLY A 167 -20.45 -7.44 2.67
N PRO A 168 -20.77 -8.34 1.71
CA PRO A 168 -20.69 -8.05 0.28
C PRO A 168 -21.85 -7.14 -0.20
N VAL A 169 -22.88 -6.99 0.62
CA VAL A 169 -24.03 -6.12 0.36
C VAL A 169 -23.84 -4.82 1.15
N ASN A 170 -23.73 -3.71 0.41
CA ASN A 170 -23.43 -2.37 0.88
C ASN A 170 -22.15 -2.30 1.74
N PRO A 171 -20.99 -2.80 1.24
CA PRO A 171 -19.75 -2.71 1.99
C PRO A 171 -19.34 -1.26 2.20
N LYS A 172 -18.96 -0.93 3.43
CA LYS A 172 -18.30 0.34 3.78
C LYS A 172 -16.80 0.24 3.62
N VAL A 173 -16.25 -0.94 3.90
CA VAL A 173 -14.81 -1.21 3.82
C VAL A 173 -14.61 -2.50 3.05
N VAL A 174 -13.62 -2.50 2.17
CA VAL A 174 -13.04 -3.69 1.56
C VAL A 174 -11.56 -3.74 1.87
N MET A 175 -11.07 -4.93 2.18
CA MET A 175 -9.70 -5.11 2.63
C MET A 175 -9.02 -6.27 1.93
N GLU A 176 -7.73 -6.09 1.66
CA GLU A 176 -6.86 -7.13 1.15
C GLU A 176 -5.79 -7.48 2.17
N ILE A 177 -5.59 -8.79 2.38
CA ILE A 177 -4.65 -9.31 3.37
C ILE A 177 -3.44 -9.89 2.65
N LYS A 178 -2.27 -9.28 2.87
CA LYS A 178 -1.01 -9.66 2.22
C LYS A 178 -0.01 -10.17 3.27
N GLU A 179 -0.25 -11.38 3.76
CA GLU A 179 0.64 -12.03 4.75
C GLU A 179 1.54 -13.11 4.13
N TYR A 180 2.80 -13.11 4.56
CA TYR A 180 3.87 -13.86 3.92
C TYR A 180 4.89 -14.39 4.96
N TRP A 181 4.67 -15.63 5.40
CA TRP A 181 5.39 -16.26 6.52
C TRP A 181 6.43 -17.31 6.12
N GLY A 182 6.85 -17.30 4.85
CA GLY A 182 7.79 -18.28 4.32
C GLY A 182 9.26 -17.91 4.53
N GLU A 183 10.12 -18.92 4.43
CA GLU A 183 11.58 -18.79 4.53
C GLU A 183 12.26 -18.23 3.27
N LYS A 184 11.52 -18.21 2.13
CA LYS A 184 12.04 -17.80 0.81
C LYS A 184 12.00 -16.26 0.65
N ARG A 185 12.93 -15.71 -0.15
CA ARG A 185 13.14 -14.27 -0.41
C ARG A 185 12.01 -13.51 -1.14
N GLY A 186 10.77 -13.98 -1.08
CA GLY A 186 9.63 -13.36 -1.78
C GLY A 186 9.69 -13.52 -3.31
N GLY A 187 8.67 -14.15 -3.88
CA GLY A 187 8.57 -14.37 -5.33
C GLY A 187 7.68 -13.34 -6.04
N SER A 188 7.38 -13.62 -7.31
CA SER A 188 6.43 -12.85 -8.13
C SER A 188 5.07 -12.63 -7.46
N LYS A 189 4.65 -13.53 -6.56
CA LYS A 189 3.42 -13.40 -5.76
C LYS A 189 3.31 -12.04 -5.06
N MET A 190 4.40 -11.49 -4.53
CA MET A 190 4.38 -10.21 -3.82
C MET A 190 4.21 -9.03 -4.79
N SER A 191 4.80 -9.11 -5.98
CA SER A 191 4.54 -8.13 -7.04
C SER A 191 3.11 -8.26 -7.59
N ASN A 192 2.59 -9.48 -7.76
CA ASN A 192 1.21 -9.72 -8.18
C ASN A 192 0.22 -9.09 -7.20
N ALA A 193 0.48 -9.20 -5.89
CA ALA A 193 -0.36 -8.58 -4.87
C ALA A 193 -0.55 -7.07 -5.07
N ILE A 194 0.46 -6.36 -5.59
CA ILE A 194 0.38 -4.93 -5.88
C ILE A 194 -0.51 -4.66 -7.08
N TYR A 195 -0.36 -5.45 -8.16
CA TYR A 195 -1.18 -5.30 -9.36
C TYR A 195 -2.64 -5.64 -9.10
N GLU A 196 -2.88 -6.70 -8.33
CA GLU A 196 -4.21 -7.06 -7.85
C GLU A 196 -4.85 -5.92 -7.04
N THR A 197 -4.09 -5.35 -6.09
CA THR A 197 -4.55 -4.21 -5.28
C THR A 197 -4.84 -2.99 -6.15
N TYR A 198 -3.94 -2.65 -7.07
CA TYR A 198 -4.12 -1.54 -7.99
C TYR A 198 -5.39 -1.69 -8.80
N ALA A 199 -5.65 -2.90 -9.31
CA ALA A 199 -6.78 -3.13 -10.20
C ALA A 199 -8.12 -3.07 -9.42
N VAL A 200 -8.18 -3.58 -8.18
CA VAL A 200 -9.34 -3.38 -7.29
C VAL A 200 -9.52 -1.89 -6.95
N ALA A 201 -8.44 -1.19 -6.62
CA ALA A 201 -8.48 0.25 -6.33
C ALA A 201 -9.08 1.05 -7.49
N ARG A 202 -8.78 0.68 -8.74
CA ARG A 202 -9.37 1.33 -9.93
C ARG A 202 -10.89 1.18 -9.99
N GLU A 203 -11.41 -0.01 -9.73
CA GLU A 203 -12.85 -0.26 -9.68
C GLU A 203 -13.53 0.59 -8.61
N LEU A 204 -12.97 0.62 -7.40
CA LEU A 204 -13.52 1.41 -6.29
C LEU A 204 -13.43 2.91 -6.54
N LYS A 205 -12.40 3.39 -7.24
CA LYS A 205 -12.33 4.80 -7.67
C LYS A 205 -13.33 5.17 -8.74
N ASP A 206 -13.73 4.24 -9.58
CA ASP A 206 -14.80 4.50 -10.54
C ASP A 206 -16.16 4.58 -9.81
N LEU A 207 -16.40 3.75 -8.78
CA LEU A 207 -17.57 3.91 -7.90
C LEU A 207 -17.57 5.23 -7.12
N GLU A 208 -16.41 5.66 -6.63
CA GLU A 208 -16.29 6.91 -5.87
C GLU A 208 -16.67 8.14 -6.73
N LYS A 209 -16.42 8.10 -8.05
CA LYS A 209 -16.88 9.14 -9.00
C LYS A 209 -18.39 9.18 -9.15
N GLU A 210 -19.05 8.03 -9.01
CA GLU A 210 -20.51 7.91 -8.97
C GLU A 210 -21.10 8.24 -7.58
N GLY A 211 -20.29 8.78 -6.68
CA GLY A 211 -20.71 9.19 -5.33
C GLY A 211 -20.74 8.06 -4.31
N ILE A 212 -20.21 6.88 -4.63
CA ILE A 212 -20.24 5.71 -3.77
C ILE A 212 -18.85 5.47 -3.18
N LYS A 213 -18.66 5.88 -1.92
CA LYS A 213 -17.41 5.65 -1.20
C LYS A 213 -17.38 4.28 -0.52
N ILE A 214 -16.42 3.45 -0.91
CA ILE A 214 -16.01 2.25 -0.18
C ILE A 214 -14.54 2.44 0.19
N TRP A 215 -14.21 2.29 1.47
CA TRP A 215 -12.83 2.40 1.97
C TRP A 215 -12.02 1.18 1.56
N HIS A 216 -10.88 1.38 0.91
CA HIS A 216 -9.99 0.30 0.48
C HIS A 216 -8.74 0.22 1.35
N PHE A 217 -8.64 -0.83 2.17
CA PHE A 217 -7.48 -1.05 3.04
C PHE A 217 -6.62 -2.22 2.61
N VAL A 218 -5.31 -2.10 2.83
CA VAL A 218 -4.37 -3.20 2.72
C VAL A 218 -3.75 -3.45 4.07
N VAL A 219 -3.85 -4.69 4.56
CA VAL A 219 -3.22 -5.12 5.80
C VAL A 219 -2.18 -6.18 5.46
N PHE A 220 -0.95 -6.03 5.94
CA PHE A 220 0.14 -6.91 5.55
C PHE A 220 1.11 -7.18 6.69
N ASP A 221 1.75 -8.35 6.62
CA ASP A 221 2.79 -8.74 7.56
C ASP A 221 3.71 -9.80 6.95
N GLY A 222 4.76 -10.19 7.66
CA GLY A 222 5.78 -11.13 7.20
C GLY A 222 7.12 -10.46 6.99
N LYS A 223 7.75 -10.04 8.09
CA LYS A 223 8.98 -9.22 8.11
C LYS A 223 10.04 -9.72 7.14
N LYS A 224 10.44 -10.99 7.26
CA LYS A 224 11.49 -11.60 6.44
C LYS A 224 11.24 -11.47 4.94
N GLN A 225 10.00 -11.64 4.49
CA GLN A 225 9.68 -11.58 3.06
C GLN A 225 9.64 -10.12 2.56
N TRP A 226 9.01 -9.21 3.29
CA TRP A 226 8.92 -7.80 2.90
C TRP A 226 10.26 -7.06 2.98
N GLU A 227 11.15 -7.42 3.91
CA GLU A 227 12.53 -6.90 3.95
C GLU A 227 13.33 -7.27 2.69
N THR A 228 13.04 -8.40 2.06
CA THR A 228 13.66 -8.78 0.78
C THR A 228 12.98 -8.15 -0.44
N ARG A 229 11.84 -7.50 -0.25
CA ARG A 229 10.98 -6.94 -1.31
C ARG A 229 10.60 -5.48 -1.03
N VAL A 230 11.54 -4.71 -0.50
CA VAL A 230 11.36 -3.27 -0.17
C VAL A 230 10.84 -2.45 -1.36
N SER A 231 11.27 -2.79 -2.58
CA SER A 231 10.80 -2.12 -3.80
C SER A 231 9.31 -2.33 -4.09
N ASP A 232 8.77 -3.49 -3.72
CA ASP A 232 7.34 -3.80 -3.79
C ASP A 232 6.57 -3.09 -2.66
N LEU A 233 7.10 -3.07 -1.44
CA LEU A 233 6.49 -2.32 -0.34
C LEU A 233 6.35 -0.84 -0.68
N GLY A 234 7.38 -0.24 -1.28
CA GLY A 234 7.29 1.13 -1.76
C GLY A 234 6.23 1.33 -2.85
N ARG A 235 5.81 0.30 -3.60
CA ARG A 235 4.68 0.43 -4.54
C ARG A 235 3.35 0.54 -3.80
N PHE A 236 3.17 -0.15 -2.67
CA PHE A 236 2.00 0.05 -1.83
C PHE A 236 1.94 1.48 -1.28
N VAL A 237 3.09 2.01 -0.86
CA VAL A 237 3.21 3.43 -0.47
C VAL A 237 2.86 4.36 -1.63
N ASP A 238 3.24 4.03 -2.86
CA ASP A 238 2.82 4.80 -4.05
C ASP A 238 1.29 4.75 -4.25
N LEU A 239 0.64 3.60 -4.05
CA LEU A 239 -0.83 3.48 -4.14
C LEU A 239 -1.52 4.33 -3.07
N LEU A 240 -1.00 4.33 -1.85
CA LEU A 240 -1.53 5.10 -0.72
C LEU A 240 -1.38 6.60 -0.97
N ASN A 241 -0.18 7.07 -1.30
CA ASN A 241 0.08 8.49 -1.54
C ASN A 241 -0.67 9.03 -2.78
N ALA A 242 -0.94 8.17 -3.78
CA ALA A 242 -1.77 8.51 -4.94
C ALA A 242 -3.27 8.53 -4.61
N GLY A 243 -3.64 8.19 -3.38
CA GLY A 243 -5.01 8.10 -2.92
C GLY A 243 -5.80 6.97 -3.58
N LEU A 244 -5.14 5.96 -4.16
CA LEU A 244 -5.80 4.81 -4.80
C LEU A 244 -6.33 3.84 -3.75
N ILE A 245 -5.56 3.62 -2.68
CA ILE A 245 -6.03 2.95 -1.47
C ILE A 245 -6.15 3.98 -0.34
N ASP A 246 -7.03 3.71 0.62
CA ASP A 246 -7.31 4.64 1.71
C ASP A 246 -6.58 4.27 3.02
N GLY A 247 -5.97 3.08 3.09
CA GLY A 247 -5.25 2.63 4.28
C GLY A 247 -4.25 1.52 3.97
N LEU A 248 -3.09 1.57 4.64
CA LEU A 248 -2.01 0.61 4.51
C LEU A 248 -1.44 0.35 5.91
N PHE A 249 -1.61 -0.87 6.42
CA PHE A 249 -1.33 -1.20 7.82
C PHE A 249 -0.37 -2.39 7.92
N ALA A 250 0.74 -2.20 8.65
CA ALA A 250 1.80 -3.20 8.80
C ALA A 250 1.78 -3.86 10.17
N GLY A 251 1.67 -5.19 10.22
CA GLY A 251 1.90 -6.03 11.41
C GLY A 251 1.36 -5.46 12.72
N ARG A 252 2.23 -4.86 13.55
CA ARG A 252 1.86 -4.27 14.84
C ARG A 252 0.76 -3.20 14.75
N GLU A 253 0.65 -2.49 13.63
CA GLU A 253 -0.39 -1.47 13.39
C GLU A 253 -1.81 -2.04 13.34
N ILE A 254 -1.97 -3.37 13.19
CA ILE A 254 -3.27 -4.05 13.22
C ILE A 254 -4.01 -3.72 14.54
N TRP A 255 -3.29 -3.64 15.65
CA TRP A 255 -3.88 -3.41 16.98
C TRP A 255 -3.87 -1.96 17.44
N THR A 256 -3.32 -1.06 16.64
CA THR A 256 -3.31 0.38 16.90
C THR A 256 -4.09 1.07 15.78
N GLU A 257 -3.41 1.51 14.74
CA GLU A 257 -3.94 2.35 13.67
C GLU A 257 -5.11 1.72 12.92
N PHE A 258 -5.01 0.44 12.60
CA PHE A 258 -6.07 -0.28 11.89
C PHE A 258 -7.32 -0.40 12.76
N LYS A 259 -7.15 -0.84 14.01
CA LYS A 259 -8.25 -0.98 14.98
C LYS A 259 -8.94 0.35 15.22
N GLU A 260 -8.17 1.40 15.48
CA GLU A 260 -8.68 2.76 15.70
C GLU A 260 -9.43 3.27 14.47
N THR A 261 -8.90 3.05 13.27
CA THR A 261 -9.58 3.43 12.01
C THR A 261 -10.91 2.69 11.83
N LEU A 262 -10.97 1.39 12.14
CA LEU A 262 -12.23 0.65 12.09
C LEU A 262 -13.23 1.08 13.17
N GLU A 263 -12.76 1.42 14.37
CA GLU A 263 -13.59 1.98 15.46
C GLU A 263 -14.16 3.36 15.12
N GLU A 264 -13.43 4.19 14.38
CA GLU A 264 -13.94 5.44 13.84
C GLU A 264 -15.06 5.16 12.82
N LEU A 265 -14.82 4.25 11.87
CA LEU A 265 -15.78 3.91 10.82
C LEU A 265 -17.04 3.20 11.34
N SER A 266 -16.95 2.47 12.46
CA SER A 266 -18.13 1.86 13.08
C SER A 266 -19.06 2.88 13.74
N LYS A 267 -18.55 4.05 14.16
CA LYS A 267 -19.37 5.12 14.76
C LYS A 267 -20.17 5.90 13.71
N THR A 268 -19.58 6.11 12.54
CA THR A 268 -20.26 6.72 11.38
C THR A 268 -21.28 5.77 10.72
N ALA A 269 -21.48 4.58 11.30
CA ALA A 269 -22.36 3.56 10.74
C ALA A 269 -23.82 3.64 11.18
N THR A 270 -24.15 4.63 12.02
CA THR A 270 -25.51 4.99 12.46
C THR A 270 -26.07 6.12 11.60
#